data_AF-A0A8H4B0N1-F1
#
_entry.id   AF-A0A8H4B0N1-F1
#
_cell.length_a   1.000
_cell.length_b   1.000
_cell.length_c   1.000
_cell.angle_alpha   90.00
_cell.angle_beta   90.00
_cell.angle_gamma   90.00
#
_symmetry.space_group_name_H-M   'P 1'
#
loop_
_entity.id
_entity.type
_entity.pdbx_description
1 polymer ?
#
loop_
_entity_poly.entity_id
_entity_poly.type
_entity_poly.pdbx_seq_one_letter_code
_entity_poly.pdbx_strand_id
1 'polypeptide(L)'
;MKSPLLIEFIKTRVLEWIEENSTDDWQYKVASDKKLLCPYKSFSAALLAYLRSLVRRPIAKILFTLEKFSVTKSFISINQTKRNQDLIPLLKTLFFDPKILNIDGLPEPRPNQYVVSGLVYDLKFPFSYYFMNKINDFKTAWKDELGKLRENRDSYNDNQELSYAAFEHAAQGFSENIKASLPVINDQVFKGFAELFFDDFVTVIIANDADKKNSELLSKLLLLYIGKDKVFDPVLHIYWWKHSNVISADLQLAQMCPSVINEFMHERPDVLSEEFPVDKVIKMMLDKFAKKDSEPQLDQWQHEAAKILLFSAKILKTNKLRLYQLLHICNDIVSSELIPLPNIKEIIKLGLEFDEQNVLSKKFVDHVLGILSKLEKNEQNLSCKEYL
;
A
#
# COMPACT_ATOMS: atom_id res chain seq x y z
N MET A 1 -25.09 12.06 -9.31
CA MET A 1 -24.02 12.07 -10.32
C MET A 1 -24.54 12.65 -11.62
N LYS A 2 -24.02 13.79 -12.08
CA LYS A 2 -24.21 14.23 -13.47
C LYS A 2 -22.82 14.54 -14.04
N SER A 3 -22.21 13.57 -14.72
CA SER A 3 -21.03 13.80 -15.56
C SER A 3 -21.51 13.72 -17.02
N PRO A 4 -21.67 14.86 -17.71
CA PRO A 4 -22.11 14.87 -19.11
C PRO A 4 -21.21 14.02 -20.00
N LEU A 5 -19.90 14.03 -19.74
CA LEU A 5 -18.90 13.24 -20.46
C LEU A 5 -19.16 11.73 -20.35
N LEU A 6 -19.43 11.23 -19.13
CA LEU A 6 -19.75 9.81 -18.93
C LEU A 6 -21.02 9.42 -19.71
N ILE A 7 -22.05 10.28 -19.67
CA ILE A 7 -23.31 10.04 -20.37
C ILE A 7 -23.08 9.97 -21.88
N GLU A 8 -22.28 10.88 -22.42
CA GLU A 8 -21.90 10.88 -23.84
C GLU A 8 -21.16 9.60 -24.23
N PHE A 9 -20.16 9.20 -23.46
CA PHE A 9 -19.36 8.00 -23.73
C PHE A 9 -20.22 6.73 -23.72
N ILE A 10 -21.08 6.59 -22.70
CA ILE A 10 -22.04 5.47 -22.63
C ILE A 10 -22.98 5.50 -23.82
N LYS A 11 -23.53 6.67 -24.17
CA LYS A 11 -24.47 6.80 -25.30
C LYS A 11 -23.81 6.34 -26.61
N THR A 12 -22.62 6.84 -26.91
CA THR A 12 -21.88 6.45 -28.12
C THR A 12 -21.61 4.96 -28.17
N ARG A 13 -21.06 4.38 -27.08
CA ARG A 13 -20.73 2.96 -27.04
C ARG A 13 -21.95 2.05 -27.13
N VAL A 14 -23.07 2.45 -26.55
CA VAL A 14 -24.33 1.70 -26.63
C VAL A 14 -24.90 1.73 -28.04
N LEU A 15 -24.80 2.85 -28.76
CA LEU A 15 -25.25 2.93 -30.15
C LEU A 15 -24.41 2.03 -31.06
N GLU A 16 -23.08 2.07 -30.94
CA GLU A 16 -22.17 1.16 -31.65
C GLU A 16 -22.54 -0.31 -31.38
N TRP A 17 -22.71 -0.67 -30.10
CA TRP A 17 -23.07 -2.03 -29.72
C TRP A 17 -24.42 -2.46 -30.30
N ILE A 18 -25.42 -1.57 -30.34
CA ILE A 18 -26.73 -1.85 -30.93
C ILE A 18 -26.60 -2.05 -32.45
N GLU A 19 -25.82 -1.23 -33.14
CA GLU A 19 -25.58 -1.38 -34.58
C GLU A 19 -24.91 -2.73 -34.90
N GLU A 20 -23.98 -3.17 -34.06
CA GLU A 20 -23.28 -4.45 -34.21
C GLU A 20 -24.14 -5.68 -33.87
N ASN A 21 -25.14 -5.55 -32.98
CA ASN A 21 -25.88 -6.68 -32.39
C ASN A 21 -27.38 -6.73 -32.73
N SER A 22 -27.93 -5.71 -33.39
CA SER A 22 -29.35 -5.67 -33.75
C SER A 22 -29.62 -6.19 -35.17
N THR A 23 -30.86 -6.63 -35.40
CA THR A 23 -31.32 -7.08 -36.71
C THR A 23 -32.47 -6.18 -37.20
N ASP A 24 -32.55 -5.97 -38.50
CA ASP A 24 -33.55 -5.09 -39.13
C ASP A 24 -35.00 -5.56 -38.88
N ASP A 25 -35.20 -6.84 -38.59
CA ASP A 25 -36.50 -7.49 -38.37
C ASP A 25 -36.96 -7.52 -36.90
N TRP A 26 -36.34 -6.75 -36.00
CA TRP A 26 -36.63 -6.82 -34.55
C TRP A 26 -38.10 -6.58 -34.20
N GLN A 27 -38.81 -5.73 -34.95
CA GLN A 27 -40.25 -5.47 -34.74
C GLN A 27 -41.08 -6.73 -35.00
N TYR A 28 -40.73 -7.48 -36.06
CA TYR A 28 -41.35 -8.75 -36.38
C TYR A 28 -41.07 -9.79 -35.29
N LYS A 29 -39.84 -9.83 -34.75
CA LYS A 29 -39.48 -10.70 -33.62
C LYS A 29 -40.32 -10.41 -32.38
N VAL A 30 -40.56 -9.14 -32.05
CA VAL A 30 -41.43 -8.76 -30.93
C VAL A 30 -42.89 -9.18 -31.19
N ALA A 31 -43.38 -8.99 -32.42
CA ALA A 31 -44.76 -9.33 -32.77
C ALA A 31 -45.03 -10.85 -32.79
N SER A 32 -44.02 -11.64 -33.16
CA SER A 32 -44.12 -13.10 -33.27
C SER A 32 -43.79 -13.85 -31.97
N ASP A 33 -43.10 -13.23 -31.01
CA ASP A 33 -42.80 -13.84 -29.71
C ASP A 33 -43.87 -13.52 -28.65
N LYS A 34 -44.65 -14.55 -28.31
CA LYS A 34 -45.68 -14.48 -27.26
C LYS A 34 -45.13 -14.01 -25.90
N LYS A 35 -43.87 -14.35 -25.57
CA LYS A 35 -43.21 -13.95 -24.31
C LYS A 35 -42.86 -12.46 -24.29
N LEU A 36 -42.60 -11.85 -25.46
CA LEU A 36 -42.32 -10.43 -25.58
C LEU A 36 -43.60 -9.59 -25.73
N LEU A 37 -44.64 -10.15 -26.36
CA LEU A 37 -45.88 -9.44 -26.65
C LEU A 37 -46.89 -9.48 -25.50
N CYS A 38 -47.25 -10.67 -25.01
CA CYS A 38 -48.36 -10.87 -24.07
C CYS A 38 -48.20 -10.23 -22.68
N PRO A 39 -46.99 -9.96 -22.14
CA PRO A 39 -46.87 -9.26 -20.86
C PRO A 39 -47.34 -7.80 -20.89
N TYR A 40 -47.56 -7.22 -22.07
CA TYR A 40 -47.86 -5.79 -22.23
C TYR A 40 -49.28 -5.57 -22.77
N LYS A 41 -49.90 -4.46 -22.35
CA LYS A 41 -51.28 -4.11 -22.69
C LYS A 41 -51.47 -3.70 -24.16
N SER A 42 -50.39 -3.41 -24.88
CA SER A 42 -50.43 -3.01 -26.29
C SER A 42 -49.12 -3.36 -27.00
N PHE A 43 -49.18 -3.46 -28.33
CA PHE A 43 -48.00 -3.68 -29.15
C PHE A 43 -46.96 -2.55 -28.99
N SER A 44 -47.41 -1.28 -28.94
CA SER A 44 -46.52 -0.13 -28.67
C SER A 44 -45.78 -0.27 -27.33
N ALA A 45 -46.48 -0.74 -26.27
CA ALA A 45 -45.85 -0.98 -24.98
C ALA A 45 -44.82 -2.12 -25.03
N ALA A 46 -45.10 -3.19 -25.79
CA ALA A 46 -44.16 -4.29 -26.02
C ALA A 46 -42.90 -3.83 -26.78
N LEU A 47 -43.07 -3.04 -27.85
CA LEU A 47 -41.96 -2.46 -28.62
C LEU A 47 -41.10 -1.55 -27.73
N LEU A 48 -41.72 -0.67 -26.94
CA LEU A 48 -41.00 0.22 -26.03
C LEU A 48 -40.24 -0.55 -24.95
N ALA A 49 -40.82 -1.64 -24.44
CA ALA A 49 -40.15 -2.49 -23.46
C ALA A 49 -38.97 -3.25 -24.08
N TYR A 50 -39.12 -3.73 -25.32
CA TYR A 50 -38.02 -4.33 -26.08
C TYR A 50 -36.87 -3.34 -26.25
N LEU A 51 -37.13 -2.13 -26.76
CA LEU A 51 -36.12 -1.08 -26.92
C LEU A 51 -35.44 -0.72 -25.60
N ARG A 52 -36.21 -0.61 -24.52
CA ARG A 52 -35.64 -0.40 -23.17
C ARG A 52 -34.72 -1.54 -22.77
N SER A 53 -35.08 -2.78 -23.05
CA SER A 53 -34.23 -3.94 -22.73
C SER A 53 -32.95 -3.96 -23.56
N LEU A 54 -33.05 -3.63 -24.86
CA LEU A 54 -31.95 -3.56 -25.80
C LEU A 54 -30.91 -2.51 -25.40
N VAL A 55 -31.36 -1.35 -24.92
CA VAL A 55 -30.48 -0.27 -24.44
C VAL A 55 -29.96 -0.54 -23.02
N ARG A 56 -30.80 -1.08 -22.11
CA ARG A 56 -30.40 -1.30 -20.71
C ARG A 56 -29.30 -2.32 -20.55
N ARG A 57 -29.27 -3.37 -21.36
CA ARG A 57 -28.26 -4.44 -21.29
C ARG A 57 -26.83 -3.93 -21.45
N PRO A 58 -26.46 -3.26 -22.57
CA PRO A 58 -25.11 -2.73 -22.73
C PRO A 58 -24.80 -1.63 -21.71
N ILE A 59 -25.76 -0.77 -21.35
CA ILE A 59 -25.54 0.22 -20.26
C ILE A 59 -25.15 -0.47 -18.96
N ALA A 60 -25.90 -1.51 -18.55
CA ALA A 60 -25.64 -2.21 -17.30
C ALA A 60 -24.27 -2.91 -17.34
N LYS A 61 -23.90 -3.51 -18.48
CA LYS A 61 -22.58 -4.12 -18.70
C LYS A 61 -21.44 -3.11 -18.62
N ILE A 62 -21.59 -1.96 -19.26
CA ILE A 62 -20.62 -0.86 -19.22
C ILE A 62 -20.45 -0.38 -17.78
N LEU A 63 -21.55 -0.03 -17.10
CA LEU A 63 -21.51 0.46 -15.71
C LEU A 63 -20.88 -0.58 -14.77
N PHE A 64 -21.23 -1.85 -14.92
CA PHE A 64 -20.61 -2.93 -14.16
C PHE A 64 -19.09 -2.97 -14.35
N THR A 65 -18.61 -2.89 -15.60
CA THR A 65 -17.17 -2.88 -15.89
C THR A 65 -16.48 -1.64 -15.32
N LEU A 66 -17.12 -0.46 -15.41
CA LEU A 66 -16.58 0.78 -14.83
C LEU A 66 -16.45 0.69 -13.31
N GLU A 67 -17.46 0.15 -12.62
CA GLU A 67 -17.41 -0.06 -11.16
C GLU A 67 -16.37 -1.12 -10.78
N LYS A 68 -16.29 -2.23 -11.53
CA LYS A 68 -15.26 -3.27 -11.35
C LYS A 68 -13.84 -2.68 -11.43
N PHE A 69 -13.62 -1.67 -12.26
CA PHE A 69 -12.34 -0.97 -12.38
C PHE A 69 -12.27 0.35 -11.60
N SER A 70 -13.28 0.67 -10.79
CA SER A 70 -13.33 1.89 -9.96
C SER A 70 -13.14 3.21 -10.75
N VAL A 71 -13.67 3.27 -11.98
CA VAL A 71 -13.45 4.39 -12.93
C VAL A 71 -14.47 5.51 -12.77
N THR A 72 -15.62 5.22 -12.18
CA THR A 72 -16.75 6.14 -12.08
C THR A 72 -16.38 7.47 -11.42
N LYS A 73 -15.52 7.43 -10.39
CA LYS A 73 -14.99 8.61 -9.71
C LYS A 73 -14.05 9.43 -10.60
N SER A 74 -13.30 8.80 -11.49
CA SER A 74 -12.40 9.48 -12.45
C SER A 74 -13.16 10.41 -13.40
N PHE A 75 -14.38 10.02 -13.83
CA PHE A 75 -15.26 10.89 -14.62
C PHE A 75 -15.75 12.13 -13.88
N ILE A 76 -15.72 12.11 -12.55
CA ILE A 76 -16.06 13.25 -11.69
C ILE A 76 -14.81 14.09 -11.42
N SER A 77 -13.68 13.45 -11.10
CA SER A 77 -12.41 14.12 -10.78
C SER A 77 -11.85 14.93 -11.94
N ILE A 78 -12.07 14.47 -13.18
CA ILE A 78 -11.63 15.18 -14.40
C ILE A 78 -12.21 16.58 -14.52
N ASN A 79 -13.42 16.80 -13.99
CA ASN A 79 -14.08 18.10 -14.04
C ASN A 79 -13.72 19.02 -12.86
N GLN A 80 -12.89 18.58 -11.91
CA GLN A 80 -12.55 19.36 -10.72
C GLN A 80 -11.55 20.49 -11.01
N THR A 81 -10.63 20.30 -11.95
CA THR A 81 -9.63 21.30 -12.33
C THR A 81 -9.50 21.37 -13.85
N LYS A 82 -9.07 22.54 -14.37
CA LYS A 82 -8.77 22.68 -15.81
C LYS A 82 -7.68 21.73 -16.26
N ARG A 83 -6.64 21.54 -15.44
CA ARG A 83 -5.53 20.61 -15.71
C ARG A 83 -6.06 19.19 -15.91
N ASN A 84 -6.97 18.71 -15.06
CA ASN A 84 -7.47 17.34 -15.17
C ASN A 84 -8.26 17.08 -16.47
N GLN A 85 -8.70 18.11 -17.20
CA GLN A 85 -9.35 17.93 -18.50
C GLN A 85 -8.38 17.38 -19.57
N ASP A 86 -7.07 17.56 -19.38
CA ASP A 86 -6.05 16.98 -20.26
C ASP A 86 -6.01 15.44 -20.19
N LEU A 87 -6.68 14.83 -19.19
CA LEU A 87 -6.86 13.37 -19.09
C LEU A 87 -8.01 12.84 -19.96
N ILE A 88 -8.87 13.70 -20.54
CA ILE A 88 -10.01 13.28 -21.35
C ILE A 88 -9.59 12.43 -22.56
N PRO A 89 -8.54 12.80 -23.34
CA PRO A 89 -8.07 11.96 -24.44
C PRO A 89 -7.66 10.56 -23.99
N LEU A 90 -6.90 10.46 -22.88
CA LEU A 90 -6.50 9.18 -22.30
C LEU A 90 -7.73 8.37 -21.88
N LEU A 91 -8.65 8.98 -21.13
CA LEU A 91 -9.88 8.32 -20.69
C LEU A 91 -10.72 7.83 -21.88
N LYS A 92 -10.82 8.63 -22.95
CA LYS A 92 -11.52 8.25 -24.19
C LYS A 92 -10.86 7.03 -24.82
N THR A 93 -9.55 7.06 -25.02
CA THR A 93 -8.79 5.92 -25.59
C THR A 93 -9.04 4.65 -24.79
N LEU A 94 -8.99 4.72 -23.46
CA LEU A 94 -9.17 3.57 -22.58
C LEU A 94 -10.61 3.06 -22.56
N PHE A 95 -11.60 3.97 -22.57
CA PHE A 95 -13.01 3.61 -22.51
C PHE A 95 -13.49 2.87 -23.76
N PHE A 96 -12.98 3.27 -24.94
CA PHE A 96 -13.37 2.69 -26.22
C PHE A 96 -12.45 1.55 -26.66
N ASP A 97 -11.41 1.20 -25.90
CA ASP A 97 -10.56 0.03 -26.20
C ASP A 97 -11.31 -1.27 -25.85
N PRO A 98 -11.63 -2.14 -26.83
CA PRO A 98 -12.35 -3.38 -26.60
C PRO A 98 -11.55 -4.40 -25.77
N LYS A 99 -10.22 -4.24 -25.64
CA LYS A 99 -9.38 -5.08 -24.77
C LYS A 99 -9.51 -4.70 -23.30
N ILE A 100 -9.85 -3.45 -23.01
CA ILE A 100 -10.00 -2.92 -21.65
C ILE A 100 -11.46 -3.00 -21.23
N LEU A 101 -12.36 -2.44 -22.03
CA LEU A 101 -13.80 -2.44 -21.81
C LEU A 101 -14.47 -3.49 -22.71
N ASN A 102 -14.26 -4.76 -22.36
CA ASN A 102 -14.98 -5.87 -23.00
C ASN A 102 -16.31 -6.14 -22.28
N ILE A 103 -17.42 -5.86 -22.96
CA ILE A 103 -18.78 -6.13 -22.45
C ILE A 103 -19.41 -7.39 -23.04
N ASP A 104 -18.88 -7.92 -24.14
CA ASP A 104 -19.51 -9.03 -24.86
C ASP A 104 -19.36 -10.35 -24.11
N GLY A 105 -18.23 -10.54 -23.41
CA GLY A 105 -17.98 -11.70 -22.56
C GLY A 105 -18.73 -11.70 -21.22
N LEU A 106 -19.47 -10.64 -20.90
CA LEU A 106 -20.18 -10.54 -19.61
C LEU A 106 -21.52 -11.28 -19.64
N PRO A 107 -21.87 -11.99 -18.55
CA PRO A 107 -23.18 -12.65 -18.44
C PRO A 107 -24.28 -11.60 -18.53
N GLU A 108 -25.45 -12.00 -19.06
CA GLU A 108 -26.59 -11.09 -19.12
C GLU A 108 -27.00 -10.63 -17.71
N PRO A 109 -27.41 -9.35 -17.56
CA PRO A 109 -27.80 -8.85 -16.26
C PRO A 109 -29.02 -9.63 -15.75
N ARG A 110 -28.95 -10.11 -14.51
CA ARG A 110 -30.17 -10.56 -13.81
C ARG A 110 -31.12 -9.38 -13.69
N PRO A 111 -32.45 -9.59 -13.51
CA PRO A 111 -33.41 -8.49 -13.43
C PRO A 111 -32.94 -7.39 -12.48
N ASN A 112 -32.42 -6.31 -13.08
CA ASN A 112 -31.89 -5.11 -12.44
C ASN A 112 -30.60 -5.27 -11.59
N GLN A 113 -29.79 -6.31 -11.72
CA GLN A 113 -28.63 -6.50 -10.85
C GLN A 113 -27.40 -7.10 -11.54
N TYR A 114 -26.26 -6.42 -11.35
CA TYR A 114 -24.94 -7.05 -11.36
C TYR A 114 -24.38 -6.99 -9.94
N VAL A 115 -23.76 -8.08 -9.51
CA VAL A 115 -23.03 -8.11 -8.23
C VAL A 115 -21.57 -7.77 -8.53
N VAL A 116 -21.15 -6.58 -8.12
CA VAL A 116 -19.73 -6.23 -8.10
C VAL A 116 -19.13 -6.90 -6.85
N SER A 117 -18.25 -7.86 -7.08
CA SER A 117 -17.52 -8.53 -6.00
C SER A 117 -16.22 -7.77 -5.73
N GLY A 118 -15.94 -7.47 -4.47
CA GLY A 118 -14.74 -6.74 -4.06
C GLY A 118 -15.02 -5.30 -3.63
N LEU A 119 -13.94 -4.60 -3.24
CA LEU A 119 -14.00 -3.20 -2.86
C LEU A 119 -14.09 -2.32 -4.11
N VAL A 120 -14.96 -1.33 -4.06
CA VAL A 120 -15.00 -0.24 -5.05
C VAL A 120 -14.27 0.94 -4.46
N TYR A 121 -13.27 1.44 -5.18
CA TYR A 121 -12.41 2.51 -4.71
C TYR A 121 -12.78 3.85 -5.35
N ASP A 122 -12.52 4.93 -4.64
CA ASP A 122 -12.76 6.30 -5.12
C ASP A 122 -11.54 6.84 -5.90
N LEU A 123 -11.21 6.20 -7.03
CA LEU A 123 -9.98 6.48 -7.79
C LEU A 123 -10.12 7.67 -8.75
N LYS A 124 -9.10 8.53 -8.79
CA LYS A 124 -9.12 9.79 -9.54
C LYS A 124 -8.52 9.65 -10.94
N PHE A 125 -7.48 8.85 -11.11
CA PHE A 125 -6.80 8.66 -12.39
C PHE A 125 -7.55 7.60 -13.23
N PRO A 126 -7.73 7.83 -14.56
CA PRO A 126 -8.46 6.91 -15.43
C PRO A 126 -7.94 5.47 -15.36
N PHE A 127 -8.81 4.53 -14.99
CA PHE A 127 -8.48 3.10 -15.00
C PHE A 127 -7.26 2.71 -14.15
N SER A 128 -6.93 3.47 -13.10
CA SER A 128 -5.83 3.16 -12.17
C SER A 128 -5.81 1.71 -11.70
N TYR A 129 -6.96 1.21 -11.23
CA TYR A 129 -7.06 -0.17 -10.74
C TYR A 129 -6.81 -1.22 -11.83
N TYR A 130 -7.23 -0.95 -13.06
CA TYR A 130 -6.92 -1.83 -14.20
C TYR A 130 -5.40 -1.91 -14.43
N PHE A 131 -4.70 -0.77 -14.48
CA PHE A 131 -3.26 -0.75 -14.67
C PHE A 131 -2.51 -1.43 -13.53
N MET A 132 -2.91 -1.17 -12.28
CA MET A 132 -2.30 -1.82 -11.11
C MET A 132 -2.43 -3.34 -11.18
N ASN A 133 -3.62 -3.85 -11.55
CA ASN A 133 -3.83 -5.28 -11.72
C ASN A 133 -3.02 -5.85 -12.88
N LYS A 134 -2.98 -5.16 -14.02
CA LYS A 134 -2.19 -5.58 -15.18
C LYS A 134 -0.69 -5.61 -14.89
N ILE A 135 -0.17 -4.66 -14.11
CA ILE A 135 1.22 -4.69 -13.67
C ILE A 135 1.45 -5.84 -12.67
N ASN A 136 0.48 -6.09 -11.77
CA ASN A 136 0.54 -7.21 -10.82
C ASN A 136 0.55 -8.59 -11.50
N ASP A 137 0.00 -8.74 -12.72
CA ASP A 137 0.11 -9.97 -13.50
C ASP A 137 1.57 -10.36 -13.78
N PHE A 138 2.50 -9.39 -13.81
CA PHE A 138 3.94 -9.63 -14.00
C PHE A 138 4.69 -10.04 -12.72
N LYS A 139 4.04 -10.04 -11.55
CA LYS A 139 4.70 -10.30 -10.25
C LYS A 139 5.39 -11.65 -10.19
N THR A 140 4.83 -12.68 -10.84
CA THR A 140 5.45 -14.02 -10.89
C THR A 140 6.72 -13.99 -11.74
N ALA A 141 6.67 -13.40 -12.94
CA ALA A 141 7.84 -13.26 -13.80
C ALA A 141 8.98 -12.48 -13.11
N TRP A 142 8.64 -11.43 -12.35
CA TRP A 142 9.60 -10.71 -11.53
C TRP A 142 10.28 -11.60 -10.48
N LYS A 143 9.51 -12.45 -9.79
CA LYS A 143 10.08 -13.39 -8.80
C LYS A 143 11.03 -14.38 -9.46
N ASP A 144 10.70 -14.85 -10.67
CA ASP A 144 11.55 -15.77 -11.42
C ASP A 144 12.86 -15.09 -11.86
N GLU A 145 12.79 -13.83 -12.29
CA GLU A 145 13.96 -13.01 -12.62
C GLU A 145 14.86 -12.79 -11.41
N LEU A 146 14.28 -12.44 -10.25
CA LEU A 146 15.02 -12.38 -8.99
C LEU A 146 15.63 -13.73 -8.62
N GLY A 147 14.95 -14.84 -8.90
CA GLY A 147 15.44 -16.20 -8.71
C GLY A 147 16.74 -16.46 -9.48
N LYS A 148 16.79 -16.07 -10.76
CA LYS A 148 17.99 -16.20 -11.60
C LYS A 148 19.15 -15.36 -11.10
N LEU A 149 18.88 -14.15 -10.59
CA LEU A 149 19.92 -13.33 -9.96
C LEU A 149 20.49 -14.00 -8.71
N ARG A 150 19.70 -14.83 -8.00
CA ARG A 150 20.19 -15.59 -6.83
C ARG A 150 21.27 -16.61 -7.17
N GLU A 151 21.25 -17.12 -8.39
CA GLU A 151 22.20 -18.13 -8.86
C GLU A 151 23.56 -17.52 -9.23
N ASN A 152 23.61 -16.21 -9.48
CA ASN A 152 24.83 -15.48 -9.80
C ASN A 152 25.45 -14.84 -8.55
N ARG A 153 26.60 -15.35 -8.11
CA ARG A 153 27.30 -14.84 -6.91
C ARG A 153 27.69 -13.36 -7.02
N ASP A 154 27.95 -12.87 -8.23
CA ASP A 154 28.34 -11.47 -8.47
C ASP A 154 27.16 -10.49 -8.27
N SER A 155 25.94 -11.01 -8.14
CA SER A 155 24.75 -10.19 -7.89
C SER A 155 24.59 -9.80 -6.42
N TYR A 156 25.43 -10.32 -5.51
CA TYR A 156 25.30 -10.11 -4.07
C TYR A 156 26.42 -9.24 -3.51
N ASN A 157 26.08 -8.41 -2.54
CA ASN A 157 27.04 -7.65 -1.75
C ASN A 157 27.60 -8.51 -0.60
N ASP A 158 28.57 -7.95 0.14
CA ASP A 158 29.24 -8.63 1.27
C ASP A 158 28.27 -9.07 2.38
N ASN A 159 27.08 -8.46 2.46
CA ASN A 159 26.05 -8.80 3.44
C ASN A 159 25.13 -9.95 2.95
N GLN A 160 25.46 -10.61 1.84
CA GLN A 160 24.60 -11.62 1.18
C GLN A 160 23.22 -11.08 0.78
N GLU A 161 23.12 -9.77 0.55
CA GLU A 161 21.95 -9.14 -0.05
C GLU A 161 22.17 -8.86 -1.53
N LEU A 162 21.10 -8.86 -2.31
CA LEU A 162 21.17 -8.48 -3.71
C LEU A 162 21.71 -7.05 -3.82
N SER A 163 22.83 -6.90 -4.54
CA SER A 163 23.49 -5.62 -4.77
C SER A 163 22.51 -4.62 -5.39
N TYR A 164 22.61 -3.36 -4.95
CA TYR A 164 21.78 -2.28 -5.48
C TYR A 164 21.89 -2.20 -7.01
N ALA A 165 23.11 -2.26 -7.56
CA ALA A 165 23.33 -2.18 -9.00
C ALA A 165 22.64 -3.33 -9.77
N ALA A 166 22.71 -4.56 -9.25
CA ALA A 166 22.07 -5.72 -9.86
C ALA A 166 20.54 -5.60 -9.82
N PHE A 167 19.99 -5.14 -8.68
CA PHE A 167 18.57 -4.89 -8.53
C PHE A 167 18.06 -3.80 -9.48
N GLU A 168 18.76 -2.66 -9.57
CA GLU A 168 18.35 -1.55 -10.42
C GLU A 168 18.38 -1.92 -11.90
N HIS A 169 19.41 -2.65 -12.34
CA HIS A 169 19.50 -3.14 -13.72
C HIS A 169 18.31 -4.06 -14.07
N ALA A 170 17.97 -4.99 -13.18
CA ALA A 170 16.81 -5.86 -13.36
C ALA A 170 15.49 -5.09 -13.33
N ALA A 171 15.34 -4.14 -12.39
CA ALA A 171 14.15 -3.30 -12.29
C ALA A 171 13.94 -2.46 -13.56
N GLN A 172 15.02 -1.96 -14.17
CA GLN A 172 14.96 -1.24 -15.43
C GLN A 172 14.53 -2.14 -16.58
N GLY A 173 15.14 -3.32 -16.75
CA GLY A 173 14.74 -4.29 -17.78
C GLY A 173 13.28 -4.72 -17.63
N PHE A 174 12.82 -4.91 -16.40
CA PHE A 174 11.41 -5.21 -16.12
C PHE A 174 10.48 -4.03 -16.42
N SER A 175 10.88 -2.78 -16.13
CA SER A 175 10.15 -1.57 -16.53
C SER A 175 9.94 -1.50 -18.04
N GLU A 176 10.98 -1.81 -18.81
CA GLU A 176 10.92 -1.84 -20.28
C GLU A 176 9.95 -2.91 -20.78
N ASN A 177 9.94 -4.10 -20.16
CA ASN A 177 8.99 -5.17 -20.47
C ASN A 177 7.53 -4.78 -20.19
N ILE A 178 7.27 -4.09 -19.07
CA ILE A 178 5.94 -3.55 -18.77
C ILE A 178 5.55 -2.52 -19.82
N LYS A 179 6.44 -1.57 -20.15
CA LYS A 179 6.18 -0.51 -21.13
C LYS A 179 5.92 -1.07 -22.52
N ALA A 180 6.60 -2.14 -22.92
CA ALA A 180 6.34 -2.84 -24.17
C ALA A 180 4.97 -3.54 -24.19
N SER A 181 4.55 -4.11 -23.06
CA SER A 181 3.28 -4.83 -22.93
C SER A 181 2.07 -3.90 -22.73
N LEU A 182 2.29 -2.73 -22.10
CA LEU A 182 1.30 -1.71 -21.80
C LEU A 182 1.77 -0.33 -22.32
N PRO A 183 1.75 -0.11 -23.65
CA PRO A 183 2.29 1.11 -24.26
C PRO A 183 1.67 2.41 -23.74
N VAL A 184 0.41 2.34 -23.29
CA VAL A 184 -0.33 3.49 -22.74
C VAL A 184 0.36 4.10 -21.53
N ILE A 185 1.12 3.32 -20.75
CA ILE A 185 1.83 3.88 -19.58
C ILE A 185 3.01 4.77 -19.99
N ASN A 186 3.51 4.62 -21.22
CA ASN A 186 4.56 5.49 -21.75
C ASN A 186 4.02 6.79 -22.35
N ASP A 187 2.69 6.94 -22.43
CA ASP A 187 2.02 8.12 -22.95
C ASP A 187 2.37 9.38 -22.14
N GLN A 188 2.51 10.52 -22.82
CA GLN A 188 2.88 11.78 -22.16
C GLN A 188 1.81 12.27 -21.18
N VAL A 189 0.53 12.03 -21.48
CA VAL A 189 -0.58 12.34 -20.57
C VAL A 189 -0.49 11.44 -19.34
N PHE A 190 -0.20 10.14 -19.49
CA PHE A 190 -0.01 9.26 -18.34
C PHE A 190 1.08 9.79 -17.40
N LYS A 191 2.27 10.10 -17.95
CA LYS A 191 3.41 10.62 -17.18
C LYS A 191 3.12 11.98 -16.55
N GLY A 192 2.42 12.86 -17.25
CA GLY A 192 2.06 14.21 -16.78
C GLY A 192 1.07 14.23 -15.62
N PHE A 193 0.46 13.08 -15.29
CA PHE A 193 -0.51 12.89 -14.20
C PHE A 193 -0.16 11.71 -13.29
N ALA A 194 1.11 11.28 -13.28
CA ALA A 194 1.55 10.13 -12.50
C ALA A 194 1.33 10.32 -10.99
N GLU A 195 1.22 11.55 -10.50
CA GLU A 195 0.87 11.84 -9.11
C GLU A 195 -0.55 11.36 -8.74
N LEU A 196 -1.50 11.44 -9.67
CA LEU A 196 -2.85 10.95 -9.42
C LEU A 196 -2.89 9.42 -9.41
N PHE A 197 -2.07 8.79 -10.26
CA PHE A 197 -1.90 7.33 -10.24
C PHE A 197 -1.26 6.86 -8.92
N PHE A 198 -0.26 7.58 -8.42
CA PHE A 198 0.36 7.31 -7.12
C PHE A 198 -0.63 7.48 -5.95
N ASP A 199 -1.42 8.56 -5.93
CA ASP A 199 -2.47 8.76 -4.92
C ASP A 199 -3.49 7.62 -4.92
N ASP A 200 -3.89 7.17 -6.11
CA ASP A 200 -4.78 6.03 -6.27
C ASP A 200 -4.12 4.73 -5.78
N PHE A 201 -2.82 4.55 -6.02
CA PHE A 201 -2.06 3.39 -5.55
C PHE A 201 -2.07 3.30 -4.02
N VAL A 202 -1.82 4.43 -3.34
CA VAL A 202 -1.90 4.56 -1.88
C VAL A 202 -3.31 4.24 -1.38
N THR A 203 -4.33 4.76 -2.07
CA THR A 203 -5.75 4.52 -1.74
C THR A 203 -6.09 3.02 -1.79
N VAL A 204 -5.64 2.31 -2.83
CA VAL A 204 -5.87 0.87 -2.99
C VAL A 204 -5.13 0.07 -1.91
N ILE A 205 -3.89 0.43 -1.56
CA ILE A 205 -3.14 -0.25 -0.48
C ILE A 205 -3.88 -0.13 0.86
N ILE A 206 -4.35 1.07 1.18
CA ILE A 206 -5.05 1.35 2.44
C ILE A 206 -6.39 0.64 2.53
N ALA A 207 -7.18 0.70 1.47
CA ALA A 207 -8.49 0.06 1.48
C ALA A 207 -8.40 -1.46 1.60
N ASN A 208 -7.28 -2.07 1.18
CA ASN A 208 -7.02 -3.50 1.31
C ASN A 208 -6.39 -3.91 2.66
N ASP A 209 -6.06 -2.97 3.53
CA ASP A 209 -5.40 -3.23 4.80
C ASP A 209 -6.08 -2.46 5.94
N ALA A 210 -6.86 -3.19 6.75
CA ALA A 210 -7.69 -2.63 7.82
C ALA A 210 -6.90 -1.82 8.86
N ASP A 211 -5.59 -2.07 8.98
CA ASP A 211 -4.69 -1.44 9.94
C ASP A 211 -4.07 -0.13 9.39
N LYS A 212 -4.13 0.11 8.08
CA LYS A 212 -3.50 1.27 7.43
C LYS A 212 -4.48 2.44 7.27
N LYS A 213 -4.65 3.27 8.29
CA LYS A 213 -5.63 4.38 8.24
C LYS A 213 -5.07 5.75 7.86
N ASN A 214 -3.76 5.90 7.69
CA ASN A 214 -3.14 7.20 7.42
C ASN A 214 -2.51 7.24 6.03
N SER A 215 -3.26 7.79 5.05
CA SER A 215 -2.82 7.92 3.67
C SER A 215 -1.64 8.84 3.48
N GLU A 216 -1.61 9.95 4.22
CA GLU A 216 -0.55 10.93 4.11
C GLU A 216 0.79 10.35 4.59
N LEU A 217 0.75 9.63 5.72
CA LEU A 217 1.92 8.93 6.24
C LEU A 217 2.39 7.82 5.30
N LEU A 218 1.49 7.00 4.75
CA LEU A 218 1.86 5.96 3.80
C LEU A 218 2.48 6.55 2.53
N SER A 219 1.91 7.61 1.97
CA SER A 219 2.49 8.32 0.81
C SER A 219 3.91 8.78 1.11
N LYS A 220 4.14 9.33 2.31
CA LYS A 220 5.46 9.82 2.72
C LYS A 220 6.47 8.71 2.94
N LEU A 221 6.06 7.58 3.54
CA LEU A 221 6.91 6.40 3.67
C LEU A 221 7.26 5.80 2.30
N LEU A 222 6.30 5.72 1.38
CA LEU A 222 6.58 5.29 0.01
C LEU A 222 7.61 6.20 -0.65
N LEU A 223 7.48 7.53 -0.52
CA LEU A 223 8.47 8.47 -1.03
C LEU A 223 9.85 8.27 -0.39
N LEU A 224 9.92 7.99 0.91
CA LEU A 224 11.17 7.75 1.64
C LEU A 224 11.89 6.49 1.13
N TYR A 225 11.19 5.34 1.10
CA TYR A 225 11.81 4.05 0.77
C TYR A 225 11.97 3.78 -0.74
N ILE A 226 11.13 4.40 -1.58
CA ILE A 226 11.14 4.18 -3.03
C ILE A 226 11.85 5.33 -3.76
N GLY A 227 11.75 6.55 -3.25
CA GLY A 227 12.29 7.75 -3.89
C GLY A 227 11.32 8.42 -4.87
N LYS A 228 11.39 9.75 -4.95
CA LYS A 228 10.45 10.59 -5.69
C LYS A 228 10.38 10.28 -7.19
N ASP A 229 11.50 9.97 -7.81
CA ASP A 229 11.53 9.71 -9.26
C ASP A 229 10.93 8.34 -9.63
N LYS A 230 10.98 7.38 -8.70
CA LYS A 230 10.59 5.99 -8.90
C LYS A 230 9.11 5.75 -8.62
N VAL A 231 8.50 6.52 -7.71
CA VAL A 231 7.08 6.37 -7.36
C VAL A 231 6.12 6.76 -8.50
N PHE A 232 6.60 7.52 -9.49
CA PHE A 232 5.80 8.00 -10.62
C PHE A 232 6.01 7.17 -11.90
N ASP A 233 6.79 6.08 -11.83
CA ASP A 233 7.01 5.15 -12.94
C ASP A 233 6.43 3.77 -12.56
N PRO A 234 6.00 2.93 -13.53
CA PRO A 234 5.62 1.53 -13.31
C PRO A 234 6.52 0.72 -12.37
N VAL A 235 7.82 1.05 -12.28
CA VAL A 235 8.73 0.43 -11.32
C VAL A 235 8.27 0.56 -9.87
N LEU A 236 7.39 1.51 -9.54
CA LEU A 236 6.74 1.63 -8.23
C LEU A 236 6.28 0.28 -7.69
N HIS A 237 5.67 -0.57 -8.53
CA HIS A 237 5.21 -1.90 -8.11
C HIS A 237 6.36 -2.81 -7.68
N ILE A 238 7.50 -2.77 -8.38
CA ILE A 238 8.69 -3.55 -8.07
C ILE A 238 9.25 -3.15 -6.70
N TYR A 239 9.39 -1.85 -6.48
CA TYR A 239 9.86 -1.32 -5.20
C TYR A 239 8.86 -1.59 -4.09
N TRP A 240 7.57 -1.48 -4.35
CA TRP A 240 6.53 -1.87 -3.40
C TRP A 240 6.65 -3.35 -3.02
N TRP A 241 6.84 -4.25 -3.98
CA TRP A 241 7.01 -5.68 -3.67
C TRP A 241 8.26 -5.96 -2.84
N LYS A 242 9.33 -5.18 -3.02
CA LYS A 242 10.55 -5.27 -2.22
C LYS A 242 10.38 -4.70 -0.80
N HIS A 243 9.74 -3.53 -0.68
CA HIS A 243 9.74 -2.73 0.55
C HIS A 243 8.45 -2.80 1.37
N SER A 244 7.38 -3.42 0.86
CA SER A 244 6.05 -3.45 1.50
C SER A 244 6.07 -3.91 2.96
N ASN A 245 6.89 -4.91 3.31
CA ASN A 245 7.02 -5.39 4.69
C ASN A 245 7.67 -4.35 5.61
N VAL A 246 8.70 -3.66 5.12
CA VAL A 246 9.41 -2.61 5.86
C VAL A 246 8.50 -1.41 6.06
N ILE A 247 7.87 -0.93 4.97
CA ILE A 247 6.91 0.18 5.01
C ILE A 247 5.74 -0.12 5.94
N SER A 248 5.25 -1.36 5.94
CA SER A 248 4.16 -1.77 6.84
C SER A 248 4.60 -1.80 8.31
N ALA A 249 5.82 -2.24 8.60
CA ALA A 249 6.37 -2.21 9.95
C ALA A 249 6.57 -0.77 10.45
N ASP A 250 7.09 0.10 9.59
CA ASP A 250 7.34 1.50 9.89
C ASP A 250 6.04 2.28 10.12
N LEU A 251 5.03 2.02 9.28
CA LEU A 251 3.69 2.57 9.46
C LEU A 251 3.07 2.17 10.80
N GLN A 252 3.18 0.90 11.20
CA GLN A 252 2.67 0.42 12.49
C GLN A 252 3.45 1.05 13.66
N LEU A 253 4.77 1.14 13.55
CA LEU A 253 5.63 1.77 14.55
C LEU A 253 5.29 3.26 14.74
N ALA A 254 5.11 4.01 13.64
CA ALA A 254 4.70 5.41 13.69
C ALA A 254 3.29 5.58 14.28
N GLN A 255 2.35 4.68 13.97
CA GLN A 255 1.00 4.69 14.56
C GLN A 255 0.97 4.47 16.08
N MET A 256 1.96 3.75 16.63
CA MET A 256 2.09 3.56 18.08
C MET A 256 2.49 4.86 18.81
N CYS A 257 3.05 5.87 18.12
CA CYS A 257 3.42 7.15 18.70
C CYS A 257 2.99 8.33 17.81
N PRO A 258 1.77 8.88 18.00
CA PRO A 258 1.23 9.96 17.16
C PRO A 258 2.11 11.22 17.09
N SER A 259 2.89 11.52 18.11
CA SER A 259 3.85 12.64 18.11
C SER A 259 4.98 12.46 17.10
N VAL A 260 5.45 11.23 16.88
CA VAL A 260 6.48 10.91 15.88
C VAL A 260 5.93 11.16 14.48
N ILE A 261 4.63 10.87 14.25
CA ILE A 261 3.97 11.20 12.99
C ILE A 261 4.08 12.70 12.73
N ASN A 262 3.73 13.56 13.68
CA ASN A 262 3.77 15.00 13.47
C ASN A 262 5.18 15.49 13.10
N GLU A 263 6.21 15.06 13.83
CA GLU A 263 7.60 15.40 13.53
C GLU A 263 8.03 14.88 12.15
N PHE A 264 7.74 13.61 11.87
CA PHE A 264 8.02 12.99 10.58
C PHE A 264 7.32 13.74 9.45
N MET A 265 6.08 14.21 9.64
CA MET A 265 5.29 14.92 8.64
C MET A 265 5.83 16.32 8.32
N HIS A 266 6.54 16.99 9.24
CA HIS A 266 7.15 18.31 8.99
C HIS A 266 8.48 18.24 8.21
N GLU A 267 9.23 17.16 8.33
CA GLU A 267 10.52 16.97 7.67
C GLU A 267 10.38 16.65 6.17
N ARG A 268 11.39 16.91 5.34
CA ARG A 268 11.33 16.49 3.92
C ARG A 268 11.79 15.03 3.78
N PRO A 269 11.16 14.20 2.93
CA PRO A 269 11.59 12.81 2.71
C PRO A 269 13.07 12.69 2.36
N ASP A 270 13.59 13.62 1.55
CA ASP A 270 14.99 13.62 1.08
C ASP A 270 16.03 13.85 2.20
N VAL A 271 15.60 14.34 3.37
CA VAL A 271 16.46 14.64 4.53
C VAL A 271 16.34 13.56 5.61
N LEU A 272 15.29 12.75 5.57
CA LEU A 272 14.99 11.75 6.57
C LEU A 272 15.80 10.47 6.36
N SER A 273 16.34 9.93 7.45
CA SER A 273 16.87 8.56 7.47
C SER A 273 15.73 7.56 7.62
N GLU A 274 15.84 6.38 6.99
CA GLU A 274 14.95 5.22 7.23
C GLU A 274 14.90 4.84 8.72
N GLU A 275 15.96 5.15 9.48
CA GLU A 275 16.07 4.83 10.91
C GLU A 275 15.36 5.86 11.82
N PHE A 276 14.97 7.03 11.28
CA PHE A 276 14.42 8.14 12.08
C PHE A 276 13.17 7.75 12.89
N PRO A 277 12.14 7.11 12.32
CA PRO A 277 10.95 6.75 13.08
C PRO A 277 11.28 5.77 14.21
N VAL A 278 12.16 4.80 13.94
CA VAL A 278 12.61 3.80 14.90
C VAL A 278 13.27 4.47 16.10
N ASP A 279 14.27 5.31 15.85
CA ASP A 279 15.03 5.98 16.92
C ASP A 279 14.12 6.86 17.79
N LYS A 280 13.20 7.60 17.15
CA LYS A 280 12.28 8.50 17.85
C LYS A 280 11.28 7.74 18.71
N VAL A 281 10.64 6.69 18.18
CA VAL A 281 9.69 5.87 18.96
C VAL A 281 10.37 5.24 20.16
N ILE A 282 11.56 4.66 19.97
CA ILE A 282 12.30 4.02 21.06
C ILE A 282 12.70 5.04 22.12
N LYS A 283 13.25 6.19 21.71
CA LYS A 283 13.62 7.27 22.64
C LYS A 283 12.42 7.72 23.48
N MET A 284 11.28 7.97 22.84
CA MET A 284 10.06 8.39 23.53
C MET A 284 9.57 7.34 24.54
N MET A 285 9.64 6.06 24.17
CA MET A 285 9.26 4.97 25.06
C MET A 285 10.15 4.91 26.30
N LEU A 286 11.47 4.98 26.11
CA LEU A 286 12.47 4.96 27.18
C LEU A 286 12.35 6.20 28.08
N ASP A 287 12.21 7.40 27.48
CA ASP A 287 12.00 8.66 28.21
C ASP A 287 10.74 8.59 29.08
N LYS A 288 9.64 8.05 28.55
CA LYS A 288 8.38 7.89 29.29
C LYS A 288 8.56 6.94 30.49
N PHE A 289 9.30 5.86 30.33
CA PHE A 289 9.60 4.91 31.41
C PHE A 289 10.49 5.54 32.50
N ALA A 290 11.52 6.29 32.09
CA ALA A 290 12.52 6.88 32.99
C ALA A 290 12.01 8.08 33.83
N LYS A 291 10.84 8.64 33.52
CA LYS A 291 10.24 9.76 34.28
C LYS A 291 10.08 9.42 35.75
N LYS A 292 10.32 10.40 36.63
CA LYS A 292 10.32 10.19 38.08
C LYS A 292 8.92 9.79 38.59
N ASP A 293 7.88 10.43 38.07
CA ASP A 293 6.49 10.25 38.49
C ASP A 293 5.73 9.15 37.71
N SER A 294 6.42 8.41 36.82
CA SER A 294 5.79 7.29 36.11
C SER A 294 5.78 6.03 36.96
N GLU A 295 4.64 5.38 37.09
CA GLU A 295 4.56 3.99 37.54
C GLU A 295 4.09 3.15 36.36
N PRO A 296 5.01 2.73 35.46
CA PRO A 296 4.62 1.96 34.29
C PRO A 296 4.08 0.60 34.73
N GLN A 297 2.94 0.20 34.15
CA GLN A 297 2.50 -1.19 34.19
C GLN A 297 3.51 -2.01 33.38
N LEU A 298 4.35 -2.80 34.07
CA LEU A 298 5.50 -3.48 33.48
C LEU A 298 5.09 -4.42 32.35
N ASP A 299 4.04 -5.22 32.56
CA ASP A 299 3.54 -6.16 31.54
C ASP A 299 3.10 -5.44 30.25
N GLN A 300 2.38 -4.32 30.39
CA GLN A 300 1.95 -3.52 29.25
C GLN A 300 3.14 -2.88 28.54
N TRP A 301 4.09 -2.33 29.30
CA TRP A 301 5.29 -1.71 28.73
C TRP A 301 6.14 -2.75 27.99
N GLN A 302 6.34 -3.94 28.57
CA GLN A 302 7.11 -5.02 27.98
C GLN A 302 6.45 -5.52 26.68
N HIS A 303 5.12 -5.65 26.66
CA HIS A 303 4.38 -5.99 25.45
C HIS A 303 4.53 -4.94 24.35
N GLU A 304 4.47 -3.65 24.71
CA GLU A 304 4.72 -2.55 23.78
C GLU A 304 6.18 -2.55 23.29
N ALA A 305 7.15 -2.84 24.16
CA ALA A 305 8.58 -2.86 23.85
C ALA A 305 8.90 -4.01 22.89
N ALA A 306 8.37 -5.20 23.16
CA ALA A 306 8.51 -6.37 22.29
C ALA A 306 7.94 -6.12 20.89
N LYS A 307 6.79 -5.42 20.79
CA LYS A 307 6.23 -5.01 19.50
C LYS A 307 7.12 -4.02 18.77
N ILE A 308 7.61 -2.98 19.46
CA ILE A 308 8.52 -2.00 18.86
C ILE A 308 9.79 -2.71 18.36
N LEU A 309 10.41 -3.54 19.19
CA LEU A 309 11.58 -4.33 18.80
C LEU A 309 11.31 -5.20 17.56
N LEU A 310 10.15 -5.86 17.49
CA LEU A 310 9.76 -6.68 16.34
C LEU A 310 9.63 -5.85 15.05
N PHE A 311 9.02 -4.66 15.10
CA PHE A 311 8.90 -3.79 13.93
C PHE A 311 10.23 -3.16 13.56
N SER A 312 10.99 -2.67 14.54
CA SER A 312 12.32 -2.11 14.35
C SER A 312 13.26 -3.13 13.71
N ALA A 313 13.22 -4.40 14.10
CA ALA A 313 14.03 -5.46 13.49
C ALA A 313 13.73 -5.69 11.99
N LYS A 314 12.51 -5.38 11.53
CA LYS A 314 12.17 -5.46 10.10
C LYS A 314 12.70 -4.26 9.30
N ILE A 315 12.84 -3.12 9.95
CA ILE A 315 13.27 -1.85 9.34
C ILE A 315 14.80 -1.77 9.33
N LEU A 316 15.41 -2.06 10.49
CA LEU A 316 16.84 -2.04 10.69
C LEU A 316 17.48 -3.25 10.02
N LYS A 317 18.28 -3.00 8.98
CA LYS A 317 19.10 -4.04 8.34
C LYS A 317 20.24 -4.51 9.24
N THR A 318 20.61 -3.71 10.24
CA THR A 318 21.67 -4.06 11.21
C THR A 318 21.24 -3.69 12.63
N ASN A 319 21.60 -4.53 13.61
CA ASN A 319 21.37 -4.27 15.04
C ASN A 319 22.32 -3.19 15.61
N LYS A 320 22.85 -2.28 14.78
CA LYS A 320 23.85 -1.29 15.20
C LYS A 320 23.23 -0.05 15.82
N LEU A 321 21.93 0.17 15.65
CA LEU A 321 21.26 1.33 16.21
C LEU A 321 21.29 1.27 17.74
N ARG A 322 21.92 2.28 18.35
CA ARG A 322 22.18 2.30 19.79
C ARG A 322 20.89 2.19 20.62
N LEU A 323 19.89 3.01 20.31
CA LEU A 323 18.65 3.03 21.09
C LEU A 323 17.90 1.70 20.98
N TYR A 324 17.96 1.04 19.82
CA TYR A 324 17.44 -0.31 19.64
C TYR A 324 18.11 -1.33 20.57
N GLN A 325 19.44 -1.29 20.68
CA GLN A 325 20.18 -2.15 21.63
C GLN A 325 19.79 -1.85 23.08
N LEU A 326 19.66 -0.58 23.44
CA LEU A 326 19.24 -0.18 24.79
C LEU A 326 17.86 -0.72 25.12
N LEU A 327 16.89 -0.57 24.21
CA LEU A 327 15.54 -1.08 24.43
C LEU A 327 15.53 -2.60 24.59
N HIS A 328 16.34 -3.32 23.81
CA HIS A 328 16.47 -4.76 23.95
C HIS A 328 16.98 -5.16 25.34
N ILE A 329 18.08 -4.54 25.80
CA ILE A 329 18.66 -4.77 27.13
C ILE A 329 17.63 -4.46 28.22
N CYS A 330 16.93 -3.32 28.11
CA CYS A 330 15.94 -2.91 29.10
C CYS A 330 14.72 -3.85 29.13
N ASN A 331 14.28 -4.32 27.96
CA ASN A 331 13.21 -5.30 27.85
C ASN A 331 13.60 -6.63 28.51
N ASP A 332 14.83 -7.11 28.29
CA ASP A 332 15.34 -8.33 28.92
C ASP A 332 15.46 -8.17 30.45
N ILE A 333 15.93 -7.01 30.92
CA ILE A 333 16.00 -6.66 32.35
C ILE A 333 14.62 -6.66 33.00
N VAL A 334 13.62 -6.03 32.38
CA VAL A 334 12.23 -6.02 32.88
C VAL A 334 11.66 -7.44 32.89
N SER A 335 11.95 -8.23 31.85
CA SER A 335 11.51 -9.62 31.73
C SER A 335 12.05 -10.53 32.83
N SER A 336 13.17 -10.17 33.45
CA SER A 336 13.77 -10.97 34.52
C SER A 336 12.96 -10.95 35.81
N GLU A 337 12.13 -9.92 36.05
CA GLU A 337 11.39 -9.67 37.31
C GLU A 337 12.28 -9.54 38.58
N LEU A 338 13.59 -9.69 38.46
CA LEU A 338 14.56 -9.73 39.57
C LEU A 338 15.05 -8.33 39.97
N ILE A 339 14.88 -7.33 39.09
CA ILE A 339 15.51 -6.02 39.22
C ILE A 339 14.46 -4.98 39.67
N PRO A 340 14.67 -4.29 40.80
CA PRO A 340 13.74 -3.27 41.28
C PRO A 340 13.57 -2.13 40.27
N LEU A 341 12.33 -1.63 40.12
CA LEU A 341 11.97 -0.54 39.21
C LEU A 341 12.90 0.71 39.30
N PRO A 342 13.33 1.18 40.49
CA PRO A 342 14.25 2.32 40.58
C PRO A 342 15.57 2.08 39.84
N ASN A 343 16.10 0.85 39.93
CA ASN A 343 17.35 0.46 39.28
C ASN A 343 17.17 0.39 37.76
N ILE A 344 16.03 -0.14 37.28
CA ILE A 344 15.72 -0.16 35.85
C ILE A 344 15.65 1.27 35.28
N LYS A 345 14.99 2.18 36.00
CA LYS A 345 14.93 3.60 35.60
C LYS A 345 16.31 4.26 35.56
N GLU A 346 17.20 3.92 36.50
CA GLU A 346 18.58 4.42 36.52
C GLU A 346 19.37 3.92 35.29
N ILE A 347 19.26 2.63 34.96
CA ILE A 347 19.90 2.04 33.78
C ILE A 347 19.44 2.72 32.49
N ILE A 348 18.13 2.94 32.34
CA ILE A 348 17.57 3.62 31.16
C ILE A 348 18.09 5.06 31.06
N LYS A 349 18.10 5.83 32.15
CA LYS A 349 18.61 7.21 32.16
C LYS A 349 20.06 7.29 31.72
N LEU A 350 20.91 6.44 32.30
CA LEU A 350 22.31 6.36 31.90
C LEU A 350 22.43 6.01 30.42
N GLY A 351 21.69 4.99 29.98
CA GLY A 351 21.66 4.57 28.59
C GLY A 351 21.21 5.66 27.61
N LEU A 352 20.37 6.61 28.05
CA LEU A 352 19.92 7.75 27.25
C LEU A 352 20.92 8.92 27.25
N GLU A 353 21.62 9.15 28.37
CA GLU A 353 22.53 10.29 28.57
C GLU A 353 23.90 10.14 27.89
N PHE A 354 24.32 8.92 27.55
CA PHE A 354 25.56 8.73 26.79
C PHE A 354 25.45 9.36 25.39
N ASP A 355 26.57 9.78 24.81
CA ASP A 355 26.65 10.28 23.43
C ASP A 355 27.51 9.35 22.54
N GLU A 356 27.88 8.19 23.07
CA GLU A 356 28.65 7.20 22.32
C GLU A 356 27.77 6.47 21.30
N GLN A 357 28.33 6.12 20.14
CA GLN A 357 27.62 5.35 19.10
C GLN A 357 27.29 3.92 19.55
N ASN A 358 27.89 3.44 20.64
CA ASN A 358 27.68 2.11 21.18
C ASN A 358 27.07 2.20 22.60
N VAL A 359 25.97 1.49 22.83
CA VAL A 359 25.35 1.40 24.16
C VAL A 359 26.21 0.62 25.14
N LEU A 360 27.01 -0.32 24.65
CA LEU A 360 27.89 -1.16 25.47
C LEU A 360 29.24 -0.47 25.74
N SER A 361 29.22 0.80 26.11
CA SER A 361 30.42 1.48 26.59
C SER A 361 30.89 0.81 27.88
N LYS A 362 32.21 0.82 28.13
CA LYS A 362 32.76 0.26 29.37
C LYS A 362 32.08 0.87 30.61
N LYS A 363 31.83 2.18 30.58
CA LYS A 363 31.14 2.89 31.67
C LYS A 363 29.72 2.40 31.90
N PHE A 364 28.95 2.19 30.81
CA PHE A 364 27.60 1.66 30.91
C PHE A 364 27.60 0.24 31.48
N VAL A 365 28.46 -0.64 30.95
CA VAL A 365 28.59 -2.04 31.40
C VAL A 365 29.00 -2.11 32.87
N ASP A 366 30.02 -1.36 33.27
CA ASP A 366 30.51 -1.34 34.66
C ASP A 366 29.41 -0.88 35.64
N HIS A 367 28.59 0.10 35.24
CA HIS A 367 27.48 0.60 36.06
C HIS A 367 26.34 -0.42 36.19
N VAL A 368 25.93 -1.02 35.06
CA VAL A 368 24.88 -2.05 35.05
C VAL A 368 25.32 -3.26 35.89
N LEU A 369 26.54 -3.76 35.71
CA LEU A 369 27.08 -4.85 36.53
C LEU A 369 27.18 -4.45 38.00
N GLY A 370 27.53 -3.20 38.29
CA GLY A 370 27.53 -2.64 39.64
C GLY A 370 26.15 -2.68 40.30
N ILE A 371 25.08 -2.33 39.58
CA ILE A 371 23.69 -2.46 40.06
C ILE A 371 23.33 -3.92 40.29
N LEU A 372 23.61 -4.80 39.31
CA LEU A 372 23.30 -6.23 39.40
C LEU A 372 24.02 -6.91 40.58
N SER A 373 25.26 -6.50 40.86
CA SER A 373 26.06 -7.05 41.97
C SER A 373 25.50 -6.74 43.36
N LYS A 374 24.65 -5.72 43.49
CA LYS A 374 24.05 -5.24 44.74
C LYS A 374 22.66 -5.84 45.01
N LEU A 375 22.11 -6.62 44.08
CA LEU A 375 20.83 -7.31 44.27
C LEU A 375 20.95 -8.39 45.36
N GLU A 376 19.89 -8.60 46.13
CA GLU A 376 19.86 -9.64 47.17
C GLU A 376 20.10 -11.03 46.55
N LYS A 377 20.96 -11.83 47.20
CA LYS A 377 21.28 -13.18 46.76
C LYS A 377 20.13 -14.12 47.12
N ASN A 378 19.21 -14.35 46.19
CA ASN A 378 18.18 -15.39 46.31
C ASN A 378 18.58 -16.61 45.46
N GLU A 379 18.00 -17.79 45.74
CA GLU A 379 18.38 -19.07 45.09
C GLU A 379 18.34 -19.03 43.54
N GLN A 380 17.50 -18.16 42.95
CA GLN A 380 17.45 -17.93 41.49
C GLN A 380 18.63 -17.10 40.93
N ASN A 381 19.32 -16.29 41.75
CA ASN A 381 20.47 -15.46 41.35
C ASN A 381 21.81 -16.22 41.39
N LEU A 382 21.82 -17.45 41.92
CA LEU A 382 23.03 -18.27 42.10
C LEU A 382 23.37 -19.11 40.86
N SER A 383 22.40 -19.49 40.03
CA SER A 383 22.65 -20.35 38.84
C SER A 383 23.40 -19.66 37.70
N CYS A 384 23.50 -18.32 37.69
CA CYS A 384 24.24 -17.57 36.67
C CYS A 384 25.75 -17.42 36.98
N LYS A 385 26.24 -17.86 38.14
CA LYS A 385 27.66 -17.71 38.52
C LYS A 385 28.55 -18.90 38.19
N GLU A 386 28.01 -20.01 37.69
CA GLU A 386 28.79 -21.23 37.44
C GLU A 386 29.37 -21.34 36.02
N TYR A 387 29.15 -20.35 35.13
CA TYR A 387 29.66 -20.38 33.75
C TYR A 387 30.31 -19.07 33.23
N LEU A 388 30.82 -18.22 34.13
CA LEU A 388 31.85 -17.23 33.78
C LEU A 388 33.23 -17.84 34.05
#